data_AF-A0A3D3QKA7-F1
#
_entry.id   AF-A0A3D3QKA7-F1
#
_cell.length_a   1.000
_cell.length_b   1.000
_cell.length_c   1.000
_cell.angle_alpha   90.00
_cell.angle_beta   90.00
_cell.angle_gamma   90.00
#
_symmetry.space_group_name_H-M   'P 1'
#
loop_
_entity.id
_entity.type
_entity.pdbx_description
1 polymer ?
#
loop_
_entity_poly.entity_id
_entity_poly.type
_entity_poly.pdbx_seq_one_letter_code
_entity_poly.pdbx_strand_id
1 'polypeptide(L)'
;CDVIGEGGNLGLTQRARIEYARLGGRINTDALDNSGGVDMSDHEVNLKILLMPAVKSGSLEQEKRNDLLEELTEEVAELVLANNRSQSLGISLDERRSKESIDEFRDLMLSLEKAGELDRAAEELPSTDVIIERRDRGQGMARPELCVLFAYAKLSLKAQLLSSSLPDDPVTEGYLLGYFPPKAIKVAGKDNLFQHRLRREIVTAELTNDLVDLMGSAFVSRMVRDTGCSSEDVIRSWL
;
A
#
# COMPACT_ATOMS: atom_id res chain seq x y z
N CYS A 1 -9.61 -4.78 -27.13
CA CYS A 1 -8.68 -4.17 -26.15
C CYS A 1 -8.69 -5.11 -24.97
N ASP A 2 -7.54 -5.68 -24.61
CA ASP A 2 -7.49 -6.74 -23.60
C ASP A 2 -7.05 -6.18 -22.23
N VAL A 3 -6.29 -5.08 -22.24
CA VAL A 3 -5.74 -4.41 -21.06
C VAL A 3 -5.79 -2.89 -21.26
N ILE A 4 -6.22 -2.17 -20.23
CA ILE A 4 -6.15 -0.71 -20.15
C ILE A 4 -5.34 -0.35 -18.91
N GLY A 5 -4.39 0.58 -19.06
CA GLY A 5 -3.67 1.20 -17.95
C GLY A 5 -3.90 2.72 -17.96
N GLU A 6 -4.20 3.30 -16.81
CA GLU A 6 -4.49 4.72 -16.67
C GLU A 6 -3.29 5.52 -16.14
N GLY A 7 -2.54 6.15 -17.05
CA GLY A 7 -1.40 7.00 -16.67
C GLY A 7 -1.77 8.40 -16.14
N GLY A 8 -3.03 8.81 -16.29
CA GLY A 8 -3.55 10.09 -15.78
C GLY A 8 -4.75 9.87 -14.86
N ASN A 9 -5.15 10.92 -14.14
CA ASN A 9 -6.25 10.82 -13.19
C ASN A 9 -7.61 10.78 -13.90
N LEU A 10 -8.49 9.87 -13.45
CA LEU A 10 -9.88 9.73 -13.85
C LEU A 10 -10.09 9.61 -15.37
N GLY A 11 -9.24 8.82 -16.04
CA GLY A 11 -9.38 8.54 -17.48
C GLY A 11 -10.67 7.79 -17.81
N LEU A 12 -11.10 6.90 -16.92
CA LEU A 12 -12.40 6.24 -16.94
C LEU A 12 -13.14 6.49 -15.63
N THR A 13 -14.47 6.56 -15.69
CA THR A 13 -15.28 6.52 -14.46
C THR A 13 -15.19 5.13 -13.83
N GLN A 14 -15.35 5.05 -12.51
CA GLN A 14 -15.31 3.77 -11.80
C GLN A 14 -16.32 2.76 -12.37
N ARG A 15 -17.53 3.22 -12.70
CA ARG A 15 -18.56 2.38 -13.36
C ARG A 15 -18.10 1.83 -14.70
N ALA A 16 -17.42 2.63 -15.52
CA ALA A 16 -16.88 2.18 -16.82
C ALA A 16 -15.77 1.14 -16.63
N ARG A 17 -14.89 1.31 -15.63
CA ARG A 17 -13.87 0.32 -15.28
C ARG A 17 -14.51 -1.02 -14.88
N ILE A 18 -15.52 -0.97 -14.02
CA ILE A 18 -16.25 -2.15 -13.54
C ILE A 18 -16.93 -2.88 -14.72
N GLU A 19 -17.63 -2.15 -15.58
CA GLU A 19 -18.30 -2.72 -16.76
C GLU A 19 -17.30 -3.40 -17.70
N TYR A 20 -16.21 -2.71 -18.04
CA TYR A 20 -15.14 -3.28 -18.88
C TYR A 20 -14.51 -4.53 -18.26
N ALA A 21 -14.23 -4.50 -16.95
CA ALA A 21 -13.68 -5.64 -16.22
C ALA A 21 -14.65 -6.85 -16.22
N ARG A 22 -15.95 -6.60 -16.06
CA ARG A 22 -16.98 -7.64 -16.08
C ARG A 22 -17.17 -8.29 -17.45
N LEU A 23 -16.82 -7.59 -18.53
CA LEU A 23 -16.77 -8.12 -19.89
C LEU A 23 -15.47 -8.86 -20.22
N GLY A 24 -14.57 -9.04 -19.24
CA GLY A 24 -13.32 -9.79 -19.38
C GLY A 24 -12.09 -8.94 -19.68
N GLY A 25 -12.24 -7.62 -19.75
CA GLY A 25 -11.12 -6.68 -19.86
C GLY A 25 -10.30 -6.60 -18.57
N ARG A 26 -9.03 -6.25 -18.67
CA ARG A 26 -8.16 -6.01 -17.50
C ARG A 26 -7.89 -4.52 -17.32
N ILE A 27 -8.22 -4.01 -16.15
CA ILE A 27 -8.05 -2.59 -15.78
C ILE A 27 -7.96 -2.49 -14.26
N ASN A 28 -7.07 -1.62 -13.75
CA ASN A 28 -7.01 -1.23 -12.34
C ASN A 28 -7.73 0.11 -12.15
N THR A 29 -7.59 0.74 -10.98
CA THR A 29 -7.85 2.18 -10.86
C THR A 29 -6.64 2.98 -11.30
N ASP A 30 -6.87 4.21 -11.75
CA ASP A 30 -5.82 5.19 -12.04
C ASP A 30 -4.87 5.39 -10.87
N ALA A 31 -5.38 5.45 -9.64
CA ALA A 31 -4.56 5.62 -8.44
C ALA A 31 -3.51 4.51 -8.25
N LEU A 32 -3.76 3.30 -8.77
CA LEU A 32 -2.79 2.19 -8.73
C LEU A 32 -1.90 2.17 -9.98
N ASP A 33 -2.42 2.56 -11.15
CA ASP A 33 -1.65 2.57 -12.39
C ASP A 33 -0.67 3.75 -12.49
N ASN A 34 -0.95 4.87 -11.82
CA ASN A 34 -0.14 6.09 -11.86
C ASN A 34 0.59 6.42 -10.54
N SER A 35 0.60 5.50 -9.58
CA SER A 35 1.19 5.72 -8.24
C SER A 35 2.69 6.01 -8.24
N GLY A 36 3.43 5.58 -9.27
CA GLY A 36 4.88 5.74 -9.33
C GLY A 36 5.37 7.18 -9.18
N GLY A 37 4.63 8.17 -9.70
CA GLY A 37 5.02 9.57 -9.56
C GLY A 37 4.95 10.09 -8.11
N VAL A 38 3.92 9.65 -7.37
CA VAL A 38 3.76 9.99 -5.94
C VAL A 38 4.83 9.28 -5.11
N ASP A 39 5.07 8.00 -5.41
CA ASP A 39 6.05 7.15 -4.72
C ASP A 39 7.49 7.69 -4.87
N MET A 40 7.88 8.07 -6.09
CA MET A 40 9.16 8.74 -6.35
C MET A 40 9.34 10.01 -5.50
N SER A 41 8.27 10.81 -5.36
CA SER A 41 8.31 12.04 -4.57
C SER A 41 8.47 11.77 -3.08
N ASP A 42 7.83 10.71 -2.56
CA ASP A 42 7.97 10.32 -1.16
C ASP A 42 9.41 9.88 -0.84
N HIS A 43 10.01 9.05 -1.70
CA HIS A 43 11.43 8.69 -1.59
C HIS A 43 12.34 9.91 -1.64
N GLU A 44 12.13 10.84 -2.57
CA GLU A 44 12.94 12.06 -2.68
C GLU A 44 12.86 12.91 -1.40
N VAL A 45 11.65 13.13 -0.87
CA VAL A 45 11.44 13.92 0.36
C VAL A 45 12.08 13.22 1.56
N ASN A 46 11.86 11.91 1.72
CA ASN A 46 12.43 11.14 2.83
C ASN A 46 13.96 11.08 2.76
N LEU A 47 14.55 10.95 1.57
CA LEU A 47 16.01 11.04 1.40
C LEU A 47 16.57 12.41 1.81
N LYS A 48 15.87 13.51 1.45
CA LYS A 48 16.26 14.86 1.86
C LYS A 48 16.19 15.02 3.38
N ILE A 49 15.19 14.45 4.03
CA ILE A 49 15.05 14.46 5.50
C ILE A 49 16.19 13.66 6.14
N LEU A 50 16.49 12.47 5.63
CA LEU A 50 17.57 11.60 6.12
C LEU A 50 18.94 12.28 6.06
N LEU A 51 19.25 13.00 4.98
CA LEU A 51 20.55 13.63 4.77
C LEU A 51 20.69 15.00 5.42
N MET A 52 19.58 15.61 5.85
CA MET A 52 19.56 16.96 6.41
C MET A 52 20.45 17.14 7.66
N PRO A 53 20.53 16.20 8.61
CA PRO A 53 21.44 16.33 9.76
C PRO A 53 22.91 16.43 9.35
N ALA A 54 23.34 15.63 8.37
CA ALA A 54 24.71 15.66 7.84
C ALA A 54 25.03 16.99 7.12
N VAL A 55 24.04 17.58 6.45
CA VAL A 55 24.18 18.93 5.87
C VAL A 55 24.28 19.99 6.95
N LYS A 56 23.43 19.92 7.98
CA LYS A 56 23.41 20.90 9.07
C LYS A 56 24.67 20.86 9.95
N SER A 57 25.29 19.71 10.11
CA SER A 57 26.55 19.56 10.86
C SER A 57 27.78 19.98 10.06
N GLY A 58 27.62 20.21 8.74
CA GLY A 58 28.73 20.47 7.82
C GLY A 58 29.50 19.22 7.38
N SER A 59 29.05 18.00 7.74
CA SER A 59 29.69 16.76 7.29
C SER A 59 29.36 16.40 5.83
N LEU A 60 28.35 17.06 5.24
CA LEU A 60 27.97 16.93 3.83
C LEU A 60 27.65 18.31 3.27
N GLU A 61 28.35 18.73 2.21
CA GLU A 61 28.01 19.96 1.50
C GLU A 61 26.66 19.84 0.77
N GLN A 62 25.93 20.94 0.63
CA GLN A 62 24.60 20.93 0.03
C GLN A 62 24.63 20.51 -1.45
N GLU A 63 25.66 20.94 -2.18
CA GLU A 63 25.91 20.55 -3.56
C GLU A 63 26.16 19.04 -3.64
N LYS A 64 26.97 18.49 -2.74
CA LYS A 64 27.23 17.03 -2.66
C LYS A 64 26.01 16.21 -2.28
N ARG A 65 25.10 16.77 -1.48
CA ARG A 65 23.79 16.15 -1.25
C ARG A 65 22.99 16.07 -2.54
N ASN A 66 22.96 17.12 -3.35
CA ASN A 66 22.22 17.12 -4.61
C ASN A 66 22.83 16.16 -5.63
N ASP A 67 24.16 16.13 -5.78
CA ASP A 67 24.88 15.15 -6.60
C ASP A 67 24.48 13.72 -6.18
N LEU A 68 24.46 13.44 -4.87
CA LEU A 68 24.05 12.14 -4.35
C LEU A 68 22.60 11.79 -4.68
N LEU A 69 21.65 12.74 -4.60
CA LEU A 69 20.26 12.46 -4.97
C LEU A 69 20.13 12.10 -6.46
N GLU A 70 20.87 12.77 -7.33
CA GLU A 70 20.89 12.46 -8.76
C GLU A 70 21.47 11.06 -9.00
N GLU A 71 22.57 10.71 -8.34
CA GLU A 71 23.18 9.38 -8.41
C GLU A 71 22.25 8.24 -7.94
N LEU A 72 21.35 8.52 -6.99
CA LEU A 72 20.43 7.54 -6.41
C LEU A 72 19.17 7.29 -7.27
N THR A 73 18.98 8.03 -8.37
CA THR A 73 17.76 8.00 -9.19
C THR A 73 17.38 6.58 -9.62
N GLU A 74 18.33 5.79 -10.12
CA GLU A 74 18.06 4.44 -10.62
C GLU A 74 17.71 3.47 -9.49
N GLU A 75 18.39 3.57 -8.34
CA GLU A 75 18.09 2.74 -7.17
C GLU A 75 16.68 3.04 -6.64
N VAL A 76 16.29 4.32 -6.58
CA VAL A 76 14.93 4.73 -6.18
C VAL A 76 13.89 4.27 -7.20
N ALA A 77 14.18 4.39 -8.51
CA ALA A 77 13.28 3.91 -9.54
C ALA A 77 12.99 2.41 -9.42
N GLU A 78 13.99 1.59 -9.11
CA GLU A 78 13.79 0.16 -8.88
C GLU A 78 12.96 -0.14 -7.62
N LEU A 79 13.14 0.61 -6.53
CA LEU A 79 12.28 0.50 -5.33
C LEU A 79 10.82 0.80 -5.67
N VAL A 80 10.57 1.90 -6.38
CA VAL A 80 9.23 2.29 -6.82
C VAL A 80 8.64 1.24 -7.76
N LEU A 81 9.40 0.75 -8.74
CA LEU A 81 8.92 -0.29 -9.66
C LEU A 81 8.62 -1.59 -8.92
N ALA A 82 9.42 -1.98 -7.94
CA ALA A 82 9.16 -3.16 -7.11
C ALA A 82 7.85 -3.01 -6.34
N ASN A 83 7.62 -1.87 -5.69
CA ASN A 83 6.38 -1.56 -4.97
C ASN A 83 5.15 -1.56 -5.91
N ASN A 84 5.24 -0.95 -7.09
CA ASN A 84 4.13 -0.95 -8.05
C ASN A 84 3.81 -2.36 -8.59
N ARG A 85 4.84 -3.20 -8.77
CA ARG A 85 4.69 -4.60 -9.17
C ARG A 85 4.04 -5.43 -8.06
N SER A 86 4.46 -5.28 -6.80
CA SER A 86 3.88 -6.02 -5.66
C SER A 86 2.41 -5.68 -5.46
N GLN A 87 2.04 -4.40 -5.52
CA GLN A 87 0.65 -3.97 -5.40
C GLN A 87 -0.23 -4.52 -6.53
N SER A 88 0.25 -4.44 -7.77
CA SER A 88 -0.46 -5.00 -8.94
C SER A 88 -0.65 -6.53 -8.84
N LEU A 89 0.35 -7.22 -8.28
CA LEU A 89 0.27 -8.65 -7.98
C LEU A 89 -0.74 -8.92 -6.86
N GLY A 90 -0.72 -8.15 -5.78
CA GLY A 90 -1.66 -8.24 -4.66
C GLY A 90 -3.12 -8.17 -5.12
N ILE A 91 -3.45 -7.21 -5.98
CA ILE A 91 -4.80 -7.14 -6.61
C ILE A 91 -5.13 -8.40 -7.40
N SER A 92 -4.17 -8.96 -8.13
CA SER A 92 -4.38 -10.18 -8.91
C SER A 92 -4.57 -11.41 -8.03
N LEU A 93 -3.94 -11.45 -6.86
CA LEU A 93 -4.14 -12.48 -5.85
C LEU A 93 -5.51 -12.32 -5.19
N ASP A 94 -5.91 -11.10 -4.85
CA ASP A 94 -7.24 -10.80 -4.30
C ASP A 94 -8.36 -11.11 -5.30
N GLU A 95 -8.13 -10.93 -6.60
CA GLU A 95 -9.07 -11.35 -7.63
C GLU A 95 -9.35 -12.87 -7.56
N ARG A 96 -8.30 -13.67 -7.30
CA ARG A 96 -8.44 -15.12 -7.10
C ARG A 96 -9.13 -15.44 -5.78
N ARG A 97 -8.68 -14.83 -4.67
CA ARG A 97 -9.28 -15.02 -3.34
C ARG A 97 -10.76 -14.65 -3.32
N SER A 98 -11.15 -13.59 -4.02
CA SER A 98 -12.55 -13.15 -4.09
C SER A 98 -13.47 -14.14 -4.80
N LYS A 99 -12.94 -14.99 -5.70
CA LYS A 99 -13.70 -16.08 -6.31
C LYS A 99 -13.88 -17.26 -5.37
N GLU A 100 -12.96 -17.47 -4.43
CA GLU A 100 -13.05 -18.51 -3.40
C GLU A 100 -13.96 -18.07 -2.25
N SER A 101 -13.84 -16.82 -1.81
CA SER A 101 -14.61 -16.27 -0.69
C SER A 101 -14.88 -14.77 -0.88
N ILE A 102 -15.93 -14.44 -1.65
CA ILE A 102 -16.37 -13.04 -1.82
C ILE A 102 -16.89 -12.44 -0.51
N ASP A 103 -17.34 -13.28 0.42
CA ASP A 103 -17.87 -12.86 1.73
C ASP A 103 -16.80 -12.19 2.60
N GLU A 104 -15.52 -12.55 2.45
CA GLU A 104 -14.42 -11.87 3.16
C GLU A 104 -14.28 -10.40 2.76
N PHE A 105 -14.49 -10.08 1.48
CA PHE A 105 -14.45 -8.72 0.96
C PHE A 105 -15.70 -7.92 1.34
N ARG A 106 -16.85 -8.59 1.43
CA ARG A 106 -18.06 -7.99 2.01
C ARG A 106 -17.84 -7.59 3.46
N ASP A 107 -17.27 -8.49 4.26
CA ASP A 107 -17.08 -8.24 5.68
C ASP A 107 -16.03 -7.14 5.92
N LEU A 108 -14.99 -7.08 5.08
CA LEU A 108 -14.06 -5.95 5.04
C LEU A 108 -14.79 -4.63 4.75
N MET A 109 -15.64 -4.57 3.73
CA MET A 109 -16.43 -3.37 3.43
C MET A 109 -17.27 -2.93 4.63
N LEU A 110 -17.98 -3.87 5.27
CA LEU A 110 -18.81 -3.58 6.43
C LEU A 110 -17.98 -3.09 7.63
N SER A 111 -16.77 -3.64 7.83
CA SER A 111 -15.90 -3.18 8.92
C SER A 111 -15.41 -1.75 8.69
N LEU A 112 -15.01 -1.43 7.46
CA LEU A 112 -14.56 -0.09 7.07
C LEU A 112 -15.69 0.94 7.17
N GLU A 113 -16.90 0.61 6.72
CA GLU A 113 -18.07 1.47 6.87
C GLU A 113 -18.41 1.73 8.35
N LYS A 114 -18.37 0.68 9.18
CA LYS A 114 -18.62 0.80 10.63
C LYS A 114 -17.58 1.69 11.32
N ALA A 115 -16.34 1.70 10.82
CA ALA A 115 -15.28 2.59 11.29
C ALA A 115 -15.44 4.03 10.77
N GLY A 116 -16.36 4.29 9.85
CA GLY A 116 -16.52 5.59 9.18
C GLY A 116 -15.42 5.88 8.16
N GLU A 117 -14.68 4.85 7.74
CA GLU A 117 -13.54 4.97 6.82
C GLU A 117 -13.96 4.81 5.37
N LEU A 118 -15.09 4.14 5.09
CA LEU A 118 -15.58 3.87 3.74
C LEU A 118 -17.03 4.36 3.56
N ASP A 119 -17.29 5.04 2.45
CA ASP A 119 -18.63 5.23 1.89
C ASP A 119 -18.71 4.40 0.60
N ARG A 120 -19.36 3.24 0.66
CA ARG A 120 -19.46 2.33 -0.50
C ARG A 120 -20.14 2.97 -1.71
N ALA A 121 -21.13 3.83 -1.48
CA ALA A 121 -21.88 4.43 -2.58
C ALA A 121 -21.02 5.47 -3.30
N ALA A 122 -20.24 6.26 -2.55
CA ALA A 122 -19.30 7.22 -3.13
C ALA A 122 -18.21 6.54 -3.98
N GLU A 123 -17.78 5.35 -3.56
CA GLU A 123 -16.75 4.55 -4.24
C GLU A 123 -17.30 3.61 -5.33
N GLU A 124 -18.61 3.65 -5.61
CA GLU A 124 -19.28 2.78 -6.60
C GLU A 124 -19.06 1.28 -6.32
N LEU A 125 -18.98 0.90 -5.04
CA LEU A 125 -18.81 -0.48 -4.58
C LEU A 125 -20.16 -1.22 -4.51
N PRO A 126 -20.17 -2.55 -4.70
CA PRO A 126 -21.41 -3.33 -4.71
C PRO A 126 -22.10 -3.36 -3.33
N SER A 127 -23.44 -3.34 -3.36
CA SER A 127 -24.24 -3.60 -2.17
C SER A 127 -24.12 -5.06 -1.71
N THR A 128 -24.56 -5.34 -0.49
CA THR A 128 -24.59 -6.71 0.05
C THR A 128 -25.42 -7.66 -0.82
N ASP A 129 -26.55 -7.20 -1.36
CA ASP A 129 -27.40 -8.01 -2.24
C ASP A 129 -26.70 -8.38 -3.55
N VAL A 130 -25.95 -7.44 -4.13
CA VAL A 130 -25.14 -7.68 -5.34
C VAL A 130 -24.02 -8.69 -5.06
N ILE A 131 -23.40 -8.63 -3.88
CA ILE A 131 -22.40 -9.62 -3.48
C ILE A 131 -23.02 -11.02 -3.36
N ILE A 132 -24.20 -11.13 -2.75
CA ILE A 132 -24.92 -12.40 -2.62
C ILE A 132 -25.26 -12.98 -4.00
N GLU A 133 -25.79 -12.16 -4.91
CA GLU A 133 -26.09 -12.58 -6.28
C GLU A 133 -24.83 -13.07 -7.02
N ARG A 134 -23.70 -12.36 -6.88
CA ARG A 134 -22.42 -12.76 -7.48
C ARG A 134 -21.93 -14.09 -6.91
N ARG A 135 -21.98 -14.26 -5.59
CA ARG A 135 -21.63 -15.53 -4.92
C ARG A 135 -22.45 -16.69 -5.45
N ASP A 136 -23.76 -16.54 -5.56
CA ASP A 136 -24.67 -17.59 -6.02
C ASP A 136 -24.42 -17.98 -7.49
N ARG A 137 -23.79 -17.08 -8.26
CA ARG A 137 -23.30 -17.33 -9.64
C ARG A 137 -21.84 -17.77 -9.72
N GLY A 138 -21.16 -17.99 -8.59
CA GLY A 138 -19.74 -18.33 -8.54
C GLY A 138 -18.80 -17.22 -9.04
N GLN A 139 -19.23 -15.96 -8.91
CA GLN A 139 -18.47 -14.78 -9.34
C GLN A 139 -17.82 -14.09 -8.14
N GLY A 140 -16.60 -13.58 -8.35
CA GLY A 140 -15.88 -12.75 -7.38
C GLY A 140 -16.12 -11.23 -7.56
N MET A 141 -15.30 -10.45 -6.86
CA MET A 141 -15.24 -8.99 -7.01
C MET A 141 -14.69 -8.62 -8.40
N ALA A 142 -15.02 -7.42 -8.88
CA ALA A 142 -14.40 -6.87 -10.09
C ALA A 142 -13.05 -6.28 -9.69
N ARG A 143 -12.07 -6.38 -10.60
CA ARG A 143 -10.71 -5.90 -10.33
C ARG A 143 -10.64 -4.42 -9.86
N PRO A 144 -11.39 -3.47 -10.46
CA PRO A 144 -11.41 -2.08 -9.96
C PRO A 144 -12.04 -1.91 -8.58
N GLU A 145 -13.00 -2.76 -8.21
CA GLU A 145 -13.58 -2.77 -6.86
C GLU A 145 -12.52 -3.24 -5.84
N LEU A 146 -11.70 -4.23 -6.22
CA LEU A 146 -10.59 -4.70 -5.39
C LEU A 146 -9.51 -3.63 -5.22
N CYS A 147 -9.17 -2.87 -6.26
CA CYS A 147 -8.22 -1.75 -6.14
C CYS A 147 -8.65 -0.74 -5.08
N VAL A 148 -9.95 -0.40 -5.03
CA VAL A 148 -10.52 0.48 -4.01
C VAL A 148 -10.39 -0.15 -2.62
N LEU A 149 -10.87 -1.38 -2.43
CA LEU A 149 -10.80 -2.05 -1.12
C LEU A 149 -9.37 -2.24 -0.61
N PHE A 150 -8.44 -2.49 -1.52
CA PHE A 150 -7.02 -2.64 -1.21
C PHE A 150 -6.44 -1.33 -0.66
N ALA A 151 -6.76 -0.20 -1.26
CA ALA A 151 -6.34 1.12 -0.78
C ALA A 151 -6.93 1.43 0.61
N TYR A 152 -8.24 1.20 0.81
CA TYR A 152 -8.88 1.42 2.11
C TYR A 152 -8.36 0.49 3.21
N ALA A 153 -8.12 -0.79 2.89
CA ALA A 153 -7.53 -1.73 3.83
C ALA A 153 -6.14 -1.27 4.29
N LYS A 154 -5.29 -0.82 3.35
CA LYS A 154 -3.98 -0.25 3.69
C LYS A 154 -4.09 1.02 4.51
N LEU A 155 -5.00 1.94 4.17
CA LEU A 155 -5.18 3.19 4.90
C LEU A 155 -5.61 2.94 6.35
N SER A 156 -6.63 2.09 6.55
CA SER A 156 -7.12 1.68 7.86
C SER A 156 -6.01 1.03 8.69
N LEU A 157 -5.29 0.07 8.09
CA LEU A 157 -4.24 -0.65 8.78
C LEU A 157 -3.06 0.25 9.16
N LYS A 158 -2.63 1.15 8.26
CA LYS A 158 -1.58 2.13 8.56
C LYS A 158 -1.96 3.00 9.76
N ALA A 159 -3.21 3.48 9.83
CA ALA A 159 -3.67 4.29 10.95
C ALA A 159 -3.63 3.52 12.28
N GLN A 160 -4.08 2.27 12.27
CA GLN A 160 -4.06 1.41 13.45
C GLN A 160 -2.62 1.12 13.91
N LEU A 161 -1.73 0.77 12.99
CA LEU A 161 -0.34 0.47 13.31
C LEU A 161 0.45 1.68 13.77
N LEU A 162 0.23 2.85 13.17
CA LEU A 162 0.89 4.08 13.59
C LEU A 162 0.51 4.49 15.02
N SER A 163 -0.67 4.10 15.48
CA SER A 163 -1.12 4.29 16.88
C SER A 163 -0.58 3.23 17.86
N SER A 164 0.07 2.19 17.35
CA SER A 164 0.57 1.05 18.11
C SER A 164 2.06 1.18 18.47
N SER A 165 2.57 0.21 19.24
CA SER A 165 4.01 0.11 19.56
C SER A 165 4.83 -0.60 18.48
N LEU A 166 4.17 -1.27 17.52
CA LEU A 166 4.83 -2.12 16.53
C LEU A 166 5.91 -1.42 15.68
N PRO A 167 5.73 -0.17 15.20
CA PRO A 167 6.75 0.50 14.39
C PRO A 167 8.05 0.82 15.12
N ASP A 168 8.06 0.75 16.45
CA ASP A 168 9.28 0.93 17.27
C ASP A 168 9.98 -0.40 17.56
N ASP A 169 9.35 -1.53 17.24
CA ASP A 169 9.88 -2.85 17.58
C ASP A 169 11.12 -3.17 16.73
N PRO A 170 12.22 -3.66 17.35
CA PRO A 170 13.43 -4.06 16.63
C PRO A 170 13.20 -5.02 15.45
N VAL A 171 12.16 -5.87 15.51
CA VAL A 171 11.82 -6.80 14.43
C VAL A 171 11.47 -6.07 13.12
N THR A 172 10.98 -4.83 13.21
CA THR A 172 10.56 -4.02 12.06
C THR A 172 11.67 -3.14 11.47
N GLU A 173 12.86 -3.11 12.07
CA GLU A 173 13.98 -2.27 11.59
C GLU A 173 14.39 -2.59 10.14
N GLY A 174 14.17 -3.83 9.70
CA GLY A 174 14.42 -4.25 8.32
C GLY A 174 13.65 -3.41 7.29
N TYR A 175 12.42 -2.99 7.60
CA TYR A 175 11.62 -2.15 6.70
C TYR A 175 12.23 -0.75 6.54
N LEU A 176 12.74 -0.16 7.62
CA LEU A 176 13.42 1.15 7.54
C LEU A 176 14.72 1.06 6.75
N LEU A 177 15.48 -0.02 6.93
CA LEU A 177 16.74 -0.25 6.21
C LEU A 177 16.50 -0.53 4.72
N GLY A 178 15.43 -1.25 4.39
CA GLY A 178 15.05 -1.57 3.01
C GLY A 178 14.49 -0.39 2.23
N TYR A 179 13.89 0.58 2.92
CA TYR A 179 13.29 1.76 2.29
C TYR A 179 14.30 2.70 1.63
N PHE A 180 15.52 2.81 2.18
CA PHE A 180 16.54 3.73 1.67
C PHE A 180 17.65 3.00 0.89
N PRO A 181 18.14 3.57 -0.23
CA PRO A 181 19.33 3.09 -0.89
C PRO A 181 20.53 2.93 0.07
N PRO A 182 21.28 1.82 0.04
CA PRO A 182 22.40 1.58 0.96
C PRO A 182 23.45 2.70 0.97
N LYS A 183 23.67 3.36 -0.17
CA LYS A 183 24.60 4.48 -0.29
C LYS A 183 24.14 5.71 0.50
N ALA A 184 22.83 6.01 0.51
CA ALA A 184 22.27 7.09 1.32
C ALA A 184 22.45 6.80 2.82
N ILE A 185 22.18 5.56 3.26
CA ILE A 185 22.36 5.15 4.66
C ILE A 185 23.83 5.29 5.08
N LYS A 186 24.77 4.91 4.22
CA LYS A 186 26.21 5.03 4.49
C LYS A 186 26.64 6.49 4.68
N VAL A 187 26.12 7.40 3.86
CA VAL A 187 26.43 8.84 3.95
C VAL A 187 25.75 9.49 5.16
N ALA A 188 24.49 9.16 5.42
CA ALA A 188 23.74 9.70 6.55
C ALA A 188 24.26 9.18 7.90
N GLY A 189 24.68 7.91 7.96
CA GLY A 189 24.99 7.20 9.18
C GLY A 189 23.75 6.60 9.84
N LYS A 190 23.94 5.46 10.52
CA LYS A 190 22.84 4.69 11.16
C LYS A 190 22.12 5.51 12.23
N ASP A 191 22.82 6.33 12.99
CA ASP A 191 22.20 7.15 14.05
C ASP A 191 21.16 8.12 13.46
N ASN A 192 21.49 8.77 12.35
CA ASN A 192 20.55 9.67 11.65
C ASN A 192 19.39 8.90 11.00
N LEU A 193 19.62 7.67 10.53
CA LEU A 193 18.55 6.79 10.04
C LEU A 193 17.55 6.44 11.14
N PHE A 194 18.02 5.99 12.31
CA PHE A 194 17.13 5.62 13.41
C PHE A 194 16.46 6.82 14.08
N GLN A 195 17.03 8.02 13.93
CA GLN A 195 16.44 9.30 14.35
C GLN A 195 15.63 9.98 13.24
N HIS A 196 15.40 9.31 12.10
CA HIS A 196 14.62 9.88 11.00
C HIS A 196 13.24 10.32 11.50
N ARG A 197 12.87 11.57 11.22
CA ARG A 197 11.64 12.18 11.77
C ARG A 197 10.37 11.41 11.41
N LEU A 198 10.36 10.78 10.23
CA LEU A 198 9.25 9.97 9.73
C LEU A 198 9.50 8.46 9.82
N ARG A 199 10.40 8.02 10.72
CA ARG A 199 10.75 6.60 10.85
C ARG A 199 9.52 5.73 11.05
N ARG A 200 8.62 6.11 11.97
CA ARG A 200 7.43 5.32 12.29
C ARG A 200 6.49 5.22 11.10
N GLU A 201 6.31 6.32 10.38
CA GLU A 201 5.47 6.42 9.19
C GLU A 201 6.00 5.56 8.06
N ILE A 202 7.31 5.61 7.79
CA ILE A 202 7.98 4.78 6.76
C ILE A 202 7.84 3.29 7.12
N VAL A 203 8.23 2.90 8.35
CA VAL A 203 8.13 1.50 8.79
C VAL A 203 6.70 0.99 8.68
N THR A 204 5.72 1.78 9.14
CA THR A 204 4.31 1.41 9.08
C THR A 204 3.82 1.26 7.63
N ALA A 205 4.23 2.16 6.74
CA ALA A 205 3.82 2.13 5.35
C ALA A 205 4.37 0.88 4.63
N GLU A 206 5.65 0.60 4.80
CA GLU A 206 6.33 -0.55 4.18
C GLU A 206 5.83 -1.88 4.74
N LEU A 207 5.68 -1.98 6.06
CA LEU A 207 5.10 -3.17 6.71
C LEU A 207 3.68 -3.45 6.22
N THR A 208 2.87 -2.40 6.09
CA THR A 208 1.50 -2.54 5.57
C THR A 208 1.48 -2.96 4.11
N ASN A 209 2.39 -2.41 3.29
CA ASN A 209 2.51 -2.79 1.89
C ASN A 209 2.90 -4.27 1.77
N ASP A 210 3.96 -4.71 2.45
CA ASP A 210 4.43 -6.09 2.38
C ASP A 210 3.34 -7.09 2.79
N LEU A 211 2.71 -6.87 3.94
CA LEU A 211 1.65 -7.74 4.43
C LEU A 211 0.43 -7.77 3.51
N VAL A 212 -0.10 -6.61 3.11
CA VAL A 212 -1.35 -6.54 2.34
C VAL A 212 -1.14 -7.01 0.90
N ASP A 213 0.00 -6.70 0.29
CA ASP A 213 0.36 -7.16 -1.05
C ASP A 213 0.48 -8.68 -1.09
N LEU A 214 1.02 -9.29 -0.04
CA LEU A 214 1.19 -10.74 0.03
C LEU A 214 -0.09 -11.45 0.48
N MET A 215 -0.71 -11.02 1.58
CA MET A 215 -1.79 -11.75 2.27
C MET A 215 -3.19 -11.36 1.79
N GLY A 216 -3.34 -10.17 1.22
CA GLY A 216 -4.60 -9.65 0.67
C GLY A 216 -5.33 -8.67 1.57
N SER A 217 -6.19 -7.85 0.97
CA SER A 217 -6.85 -6.73 1.65
C SER A 217 -7.76 -7.14 2.81
N ALA A 218 -8.37 -8.33 2.72
CA ALA A 218 -9.28 -8.85 3.74
C ALA A 218 -8.57 -9.61 4.88
N PHE A 219 -7.27 -9.92 4.74
CA PHE A 219 -6.56 -10.84 5.64
C PHE A 219 -6.61 -10.37 7.10
N VAL A 220 -6.17 -9.15 7.38
CA VAL A 220 -6.08 -8.65 8.77
C VAL A 220 -7.47 -8.52 9.39
N SER A 221 -8.43 -7.95 8.66
CA SER A 221 -9.82 -7.82 9.13
C SER A 221 -10.43 -9.20 9.48
N ARG A 222 -10.20 -10.21 8.62
CA ARG A 222 -10.60 -11.60 8.90
C ARG A 222 -9.94 -12.14 10.16
N MET A 223 -8.62 -12.03 10.28
CA MET A 223 -7.88 -12.55 11.44
C MET A 223 -8.33 -11.89 12.75
N VAL A 224 -8.51 -10.57 12.75
CA VAL A 224 -9.02 -9.81 13.91
C VAL A 224 -10.42 -10.29 14.28
N ARG A 225 -11.32 -10.45 13.31
CA ARG A 225 -12.68 -10.95 13.54
C ARG A 225 -12.69 -12.37 14.11
N ASP A 226 -11.88 -13.27 13.56
CA ASP A 226 -11.92 -14.70 13.88
C ASP A 226 -11.19 -15.02 15.19
N THR A 227 -10.18 -14.23 15.57
CA THR A 227 -9.39 -14.45 16.79
C THR A 227 -9.76 -13.51 17.95
N GLY A 228 -10.35 -12.35 17.65
CA GLY A 228 -10.56 -11.27 18.62
C GLY A 228 -9.28 -10.52 19.02
N CYS A 229 -8.13 -10.86 18.42
CA CYS A 229 -6.86 -10.17 18.66
C CYS A 229 -6.80 -8.81 17.96
N SER A 230 -5.90 -7.94 18.42
CA SER A 230 -5.66 -6.65 17.77
C SER A 230 -4.94 -6.83 16.42
N SER A 231 -5.05 -5.83 15.54
CA SER A 231 -4.27 -5.80 14.28
C SER A 231 -2.76 -5.85 14.55
N GLU A 232 -2.29 -5.26 15.66
CA GLU A 232 -0.90 -5.35 16.09
C GLU A 232 -0.50 -6.81 16.38
N ASP A 233 -1.29 -7.55 17.15
CA ASP A 233 -1.00 -8.95 17.51
C ASP A 233 -1.00 -9.87 16.28
N VAL A 234 -1.94 -9.65 15.36
CA VAL A 234 -2.02 -10.41 14.10
C VAL A 234 -0.74 -10.23 13.29
N ILE A 235 -0.24 -8.99 13.18
CA ILE A 235 0.96 -8.70 12.38
C ILE A 235 2.22 -9.17 13.09
N ARG A 236 2.31 -9.00 14.42
CA ARG A 236 3.40 -9.57 15.22
C ARG A 236 3.54 -11.07 15.06
N SER A 237 2.44 -11.78 14.83
CA SER A 237 2.44 -13.23 14.60
C SER A 237 2.87 -13.62 13.18
N TRP A 238 2.83 -12.66 12.23
CA TRP A 238 3.26 -12.86 10.86
C TRP A 238 4.75 -12.55 10.64
N LEU A 239 5.29 -11.59 11.41
CA LEU A 239 6.72 -11.21 11.44
C LEU A 239 7.60 -12.31 12.05
#